data_AF-A0A2S6QBF5-F1
#
_entry.id   AF-A0A2S6QBF5-F1
#
_cell.length_a   1.000
_cell.length_b   1.000
_cell.length_c   1.000
_cell.angle_alpha   90.00
_cell.angle_beta   90.00
_cell.angle_gamma   90.00
#
_symmetry.space_group_name_H-M   'P 1'
#
loop_
_entity.id
_entity.type
_entity.pdbx_description
1 polymer ?
#
loop_
_entity_poly.entity_id
_entity_poly.type
_entity_poly.pdbx_seq_one_letter_code
_entity_poly.pdbx_strand_id
1 'polypeptide(L)'
;MKKLLLLAMFIFVSSVANAATLKEGALYCVSSKKITSYYKFIENNYNDYAQQLMDRSDCFIKGKNEEVFVKSEQKKFVELQLLSGFTIWTKKENITR
;
A
#
# COMPACT_ATOMS: atom_id res chain seq x y z
N MET A 1 -39.04 -22.48 25.20
CA MET A 1 -37.71 -22.97 25.64
C MET A 1 -37.20 -23.89 24.54
N LYS A 2 -36.01 -23.77 23.92
CA LYS A 2 -34.73 -23.18 24.31
C LYS A 2 -34.08 -22.48 23.11
N LYS A 3 -33.29 -21.48 23.46
CA LYS A 3 -32.45 -20.59 22.67
C LYS A 3 -31.52 -21.37 21.74
N LEU A 4 -31.49 -21.03 20.45
CA LEU A 4 -30.33 -21.34 19.61
C LEU A 4 -29.44 -20.09 19.63
N LEU A 5 -28.41 -20.11 20.47
CA LEU A 5 -27.34 -19.12 20.46
C LEU A 5 -26.49 -19.37 19.20
N LEU A 6 -26.61 -18.49 18.21
CA LEU A 6 -25.62 -18.37 17.15
C LEU A 6 -24.39 -17.68 17.76
N LEU A 7 -23.36 -18.48 18.02
CA LEU A 7 -22.04 -18.05 18.43
C LEU A 7 -21.44 -17.22 17.28
N ALA A 8 -21.46 -15.91 17.41
CA ALA A 8 -20.73 -15.01 16.51
C ALA A 8 -19.23 -15.26 16.71
N MET A 9 -18.68 -16.16 15.90
CA MET A 9 -17.26 -16.42 15.80
C MET A 9 -16.64 -15.17 15.19
N PHE A 10 -16.20 -14.23 16.04
CA PHE A 10 -15.27 -13.18 15.67
C PHE A 10 -13.97 -13.87 15.26
N ILE A 11 -13.87 -14.21 13.98
CA ILE A 11 -12.59 -14.56 13.35
C ILE A 11 -11.79 -13.26 13.39
N PHE A 12 -10.96 -13.11 14.41
CA PHE A 12 -9.82 -12.22 14.35
C PHE A 12 -8.94 -12.74 13.21
N VAL A 13 -9.16 -12.20 12.01
CA VAL A 13 -8.22 -12.36 10.91
C VAL A 13 -6.99 -11.57 11.34
N SER A 14 -6.06 -12.25 11.99
CA SER A 14 -4.72 -11.74 12.25
C SER A 14 -4.17 -11.31 10.90
N SER A 15 -4.16 -10.00 10.64
CA SER A 15 -3.49 -9.45 9.47
C SER A 15 -2.03 -9.83 9.61
N VAL A 16 -1.61 -10.84 8.84
CA VAL A 16 -0.20 -11.20 8.66
C VAL A 16 0.44 -9.96 8.06
N ALA A 17 0.95 -9.08 8.91
CA ALA A 17 1.75 -7.95 8.48
C ALA A 17 3.00 -8.58 7.87
N ASN A 18 3.04 -8.68 6.54
CA ASN A 18 4.20 -9.19 5.84
C ASN A 18 5.30 -8.15 6.03
N ALA A 19 6.24 -8.45 6.91
CA ALA A 19 7.47 -7.69 7.04
C ALA A 19 8.17 -7.69 5.67
N ALA A 20 8.62 -6.51 5.26
CA ALA A 20 9.44 -6.32 4.08
C ALA A 20 10.57 -5.36 4.45
N THR A 21 11.59 -5.29 3.63
CA THR A 21 12.66 -4.29 3.79
C THR A 21 12.52 -3.22 2.72
N LEU A 22 12.54 -1.96 3.13
CA LEU A 22 12.57 -0.82 2.22
C LEU A 22 13.98 -0.66 1.66
N LYS A 23 14.16 -0.75 0.34
CA LYS A 23 15.47 -0.60 -0.29
C LYS A 23 16.08 0.75 0.02
N GLU A 24 17.41 0.79 0.14
CA GLU A 24 18.14 2.03 0.28
C GLU A 24 18.00 2.89 -0.99
N GLY A 25 17.81 4.20 -0.81
CA GLY A 25 17.78 5.15 -1.92
C GLY A 25 16.72 6.25 -1.80
N ALA A 26 16.47 6.91 -2.93
CA ALA A 26 15.43 7.92 -3.09
C ALA A 26 14.09 7.25 -3.44
N LEU A 27 13.11 7.34 -2.56
CA LEU A 27 11.77 6.80 -2.78
C LEU A 27 10.77 7.93 -2.91
N TYR A 28 10.06 7.91 -4.03
CA TYR A 28 8.89 8.75 -4.22
C TYR A 28 7.64 7.97 -3.81
N CYS A 29 6.77 8.63 -3.07
CA CYS A 29 5.51 8.08 -2.61
C CYS A 29 4.34 8.93 -3.10
N VAL A 30 3.19 8.27 -3.16
CA VAL A 30 1.92 8.87 -3.58
C VAL A 30 0.85 8.54 -2.55
N SER A 31 -0.22 9.34 -2.55
CA SER A 31 -1.39 9.16 -1.70
C SER A 31 -2.26 8.01 -2.22
N SER A 32 -3.01 7.40 -1.31
CA SER A 32 -4.01 6.38 -1.64
C SER A 32 -5.02 6.88 -2.67
N LYS A 33 -5.44 8.15 -2.58
CA LYS A 33 -6.34 8.79 -3.55
C LYS A 33 -5.75 8.78 -4.96
N LYS A 34 -4.45 9.07 -5.13
CA LYS A 34 -3.78 9.00 -6.43
C LYS A 34 -3.72 7.57 -6.97
N ILE A 35 -3.43 6.57 -6.12
CA ILE A 35 -3.42 5.16 -6.53
C ILE A 35 -4.80 4.72 -7.05
N THR A 36 -5.87 5.05 -6.33
CA THR A 36 -7.23 4.73 -6.76
C THR A 36 -7.58 5.40 -8.08
N SER A 37 -7.27 6.70 -8.23
CA SER A 37 -7.51 7.44 -9.47
C SER A 37 -6.68 6.92 -10.64
N TYR A 38 -5.41 6.55 -10.40
CA TYR A 38 -4.53 5.95 -11.41
C TYR A 38 -5.16 4.70 -12.01
N TYR A 39 -5.58 3.74 -11.19
CA TYR A 39 -6.19 2.52 -11.71
C TYR A 39 -7.53 2.74 -12.36
N LYS A 40 -8.34 3.69 -11.86
CA LYS A 40 -9.57 4.11 -12.54
C LYS A 40 -9.29 4.64 -13.94
N PHE A 41 -8.25 5.45 -14.13
CA PHE A 41 -7.91 5.96 -15.47
C PHE A 41 -7.42 4.84 -16.40
N ILE A 42 -6.59 3.92 -15.91
CA ILE A 42 -6.15 2.75 -16.67
C ILE A 42 -7.34 1.89 -17.13
N GLU A 43 -8.31 1.64 -16.25
CA GLU A 43 -9.52 0.85 -16.56
C GLU A 43 -10.42 1.49 -17.62
N ASN A 44 -10.37 2.83 -17.76
CA ASN A 44 -11.09 3.57 -18.79
C ASN A 44 -10.25 3.85 -20.04
N ASN A 45 -9.09 3.20 -20.21
CA ASN A 45 -8.14 3.43 -21.31
C ASN A 45 -7.61 4.88 -21.41
N TYR A 46 -7.62 5.63 -20.31
CA TYR A 46 -7.09 7.00 -20.23
C TYR A 46 -5.63 7.02 -19.77
N ASN A 47 -4.75 6.39 -20.56
CA ASN A 47 -3.35 6.17 -20.18
C ASN A 47 -2.56 7.46 -19.96
N ASP A 48 -2.79 8.49 -20.78
CA ASP A 48 -2.08 9.77 -20.66
C ASP A 48 -2.41 10.49 -19.33
N TYR A 49 -3.68 10.48 -18.92
CA TYR A 49 -4.10 11.03 -17.64
C TYR A 49 -3.54 10.22 -16.47
N ALA A 50 -3.50 8.90 -16.59
CA ALA A 50 -2.89 8.04 -15.59
C ALA A 50 -1.40 8.35 -15.42
N GLN A 51 -0.68 8.57 -16.53
CA GLN A 51 0.74 8.94 -16.51
C GLN A 51 0.95 10.31 -15.87
N GLN A 52 0.23 11.34 -16.32
CA GLN A 52 0.32 12.71 -15.78
C GLN A 52 0.04 12.77 -14.26
N LEU A 53 -0.90 11.95 -13.78
CA LEU A 53 -1.20 11.87 -12.35
C LEU A 53 0.01 11.40 -11.52
N MET A 54 0.80 10.49 -12.09
CA MET A 54 1.96 9.87 -11.43
C MET A 54 3.26 10.65 -11.60
N ASP A 55 3.32 11.61 -12.53
CA ASP A 55 4.51 12.46 -12.74
C ASP A 55 4.84 13.34 -11.52
N ARG A 56 3.86 13.61 -10.65
CA ARG A 56 4.06 14.36 -9.40
C ARG A 56 3.98 13.43 -8.20
N SER A 57 5.10 13.25 -7.51
CA SER A 57 5.14 12.60 -6.20
C SER A 57 4.43 13.45 -5.14
N ASP A 58 3.75 12.81 -4.19
CA ASP A 58 3.19 13.50 -3.02
C ASP A 58 4.21 13.65 -1.90
N CYS A 59 5.18 12.74 -1.85
CA CYS A 59 6.24 12.76 -0.86
C CYS A 59 7.54 12.15 -1.39
N PHE A 60 8.62 12.52 -0.72
CA PHE A 60 9.96 11.98 -0.91
C PHE A 60 10.46 11.41 0.43
N ILE A 61 11.00 10.20 0.40
CA ILE A 61 11.57 9.52 1.55
C ILE A 61 12.93 8.97 1.17
N LYS A 62 13.90 9.10 2.08
CA LYS A 62 15.19 8.44 1.96
C LYS A 62 15.10 7.07 2.63
N GLY A 63 15.04 6.00 1.84
CA GLY A 63 15.09 4.64 2.33
C GLY A 63 16.45 4.33 2.93
N LYS A 64 16.46 3.61 4.05
CA LYS A 64 17.68 3.31 4.83
C LYS A 64 17.89 1.82 5.08
N ASN A 65 17.41 0.95 4.18
CA ASN A 65 17.40 -0.49 4.41
C ASN A 65 16.69 -0.86 5.73
N GLU A 66 15.48 -0.33 5.91
CA GLU A 66 14.71 -0.46 7.15
C GLU A 66 13.55 -1.44 6.99
N GLU A 67 13.21 -2.13 8.08
CA GLU A 67 12.02 -2.97 8.12
C GLU A 67 10.76 -2.11 8.01
N VAL A 68 9.79 -2.59 7.22
CA VAL A 68 8.49 -1.96 7.02
C VAL A 68 7.42 -3.03 7.03
N PHE A 69 6.20 -2.65 7.37
CA PHE A 69 5.05 -3.56 7.35
C PHE A 69 4.24 -3.33 6.08
N VAL A 70 4.07 -4.37 5.26
CA VAL A 70 3.17 -4.31 4.12
C VAL A 70 1.72 -4.36 4.63
N LYS A 71 0.96 -3.28 4.39
CA LYS A 71 -0.46 -3.18 4.77
C LYS A 71 -1.38 -3.69 3.67
N SER A 72 -1.10 -3.33 2.44
CA SER A 72 -1.90 -3.72 1.28
C SER A 72 -1.08 -3.65 0.00
N GLU A 73 -1.58 -4.29 -1.06
CA GLU A 73 -0.95 -4.30 -2.38
C GLU A 73 -1.99 -4.08 -3.47
N GLN A 74 -1.62 -3.31 -4.49
CA GLN A 74 -2.45 -3.12 -5.68
C GLN A 74 -1.59 -3.11 -6.93
N LYS A 75 -1.70 -4.19 -7.73
CA LYS A 75 -0.98 -4.41 -9.00
C LYS A 75 0.51 -4.03 -8.88
N LYS A 76 0.92 -2.82 -9.30
CA LYS A 76 2.32 -2.31 -9.28
C LYS A 76 2.74 -1.57 -8.00
N PHE A 77 1.80 -1.22 -7.13
CA PHE A 77 2.06 -0.44 -5.90
C PHE A 77 1.82 -1.26 -4.64
N VAL A 78 2.47 -0.85 -3.57
CA VAL A 78 2.38 -1.43 -2.24
C VAL A 78 2.21 -0.32 -1.20
N GLU A 79 1.33 -0.57 -0.24
CA GLU A 79 1.15 0.27 0.93
C GLU A 79 2.03 -0.25 2.06
N LEU A 80 2.89 0.62 2.56
CA LEU A 80 3.86 0.32 3.60
C LEU A 80 3.56 1.17 4.82
N GLN A 81 3.55 0.55 5.99
CA GLN A 81 3.68 1.24 7.26
C GLN A 81 5.15 1.25 7.66
N LEU A 82 5.72 2.45 7.75
CA LEU A 82 7.07 2.68 8.23
C LEU A 82 7.15 2.47 9.75
N LEU A 83 8.36 2.27 10.29
CA LEU A 83 8.58 2.18 11.74
C LEU A 83 8.16 3.44 12.50
N SER A 84 8.16 4.59 11.82
CA SER A 84 7.66 5.86 12.35
C SER A 84 6.13 5.90 12.52
N GLY A 85 5.42 4.87 12.04
CA GLY A 85 3.96 4.78 12.07
C GLY A 85 3.25 5.40 10.85
N PHE A 86 3.97 6.14 10.00
CA PHE A 86 3.42 6.70 8.77
C PHE A 86 3.16 5.62 7.72
N THR A 87 2.08 5.80 6.97
CA THR A 87 1.72 4.92 5.85
C THR A 87 1.96 5.63 4.53
N ILE A 88 2.62 4.94 3.59
CA ILE A 88 2.92 5.45 2.26
C ILE A 88 2.54 4.43 1.19
N TRP A 89 2.19 4.91 0.00
CA TRP A 89 2.18 4.08 -1.19
C TRP A 89 3.44 4.31 -2.02
N THR A 90 4.10 3.22 -2.40
CA THR A 90 5.26 3.26 -3.29
C THR A 90 5.23 2.08 -4.27
N LYS A 91 6.14 2.04 -5.23
CA LYS A 91 6.23 0.94 -6.19
C LYS A 91 6.75 -0.33 -5.51
N LYS A 92 6.27 -1.49 -5.94
CA LYS A 92 6.73 -2.80 -5.41
C LYS A 92 8.24 -3.04 -5.60
N GLU A 93 8.83 -2.47 -6.63
CA GLU A 93 10.28 -2.57 -6.89
C GLU A 93 11.15 -1.95 -5.80
N ASN A 94 10.56 -1.12 -4.93
CA ASN A 94 11.25 -0.44 -3.84
C ASN A 94 11.37 -1.26 -2.54
N ILE A 95 10.81 -2.47 -2.50
CA ILE A 95 10.91 -3.36 -1.32
C ILE A 95 11.58 -4.70 -1.67
N THR A 96 12.12 -5.35 -0.64
CA THR A 96 12.64 -6.72 -0.68
C THR A 96 11.88 -7.58 0.34
N ARG A 97 11.67 -8.87 0.04
CA ARG A 97 10.98 -9.86 0.88
C ARG A 97 11.83 -11.11 1.02
#